data_AF-A0A1F4XHK6-F1
#
_entry.id   AF-A0A1F4XHK6-F1
#
_cell.length_a   1.000
_cell.length_b   1.000
_cell.length_c   1.000
_cell.angle_alpha   90.00
_cell.angle_beta   90.00
_cell.angle_gamma   90.00
#
_symmetry.space_group_name_H-M   'P 1'
#
loop_
_entity.id
_entity.type
_entity.pdbx_description
1 polymer ?
#
loop_
_entity_poly.entity_id
_entity_poly.type
_entity_poly.pdbx_seq_one_letter_code
_entity_poly.pdbx_strand_id
1 'polypeptide(L)'
;MARLLYAGLGVVIVVATVAGVYWYYQNQEAQAQFFSEALHTYAVVETVSLGGSKYEVIRGEVLQNGAPVAGGKELKAMRLAYALASARRLPALGLEGTDPISLADAIEALAKVKDEIAGVLPEASKQYESEVRESLYPLNFLRELAALERARQEFLVGGSDASAKIYEQQLSVAVAAYKKDLAAYKMVVAVVAKDNENLARQALSPSAPNPDGSPAQNGWFTGVDGLEQGITKMEEFVVLSRESCFAGDVRVCDPERDIALLPPFELSASATPSPSTSELARAPQIQTFLQKVFSDTSFGGGPIFELADASCAPALIGGSSLFALGEKVSPGSAKYQVLAYVSDMAFLSVNEVFPANSKAGAYLKEQDISYTPLWKTAHYACPGVGGDIGTILALEAIATAAKESGEFASSLIREEDARAYLVALRDSILQDKNASPDILNRLASLLLMYNAKSAGFDSVVWQIASVGERTVERARAAPALVEGTLSPVFLFSLDSGFFPLFLGHSPLAAGGQAIPQGPDSASLPASSYLLFSQLPLRGETEESIASDLQFFFGEGVAVQ
;
A
#
# COMPACT_ATOMS: atom_id res chain seq x y z
N MET A 1 44.13 54.76 26.09
CA MET A 1 43.67 53.87 25.00
C MET A 1 42.91 52.64 25.50
N ALA A 2 43.42 51.87 26.47
CA ALA A 2 42.74 50.65 26.95
C ALA A 2 41.29 50.87 27.46
N ARG A 3 40.99 51.96 28.18
CA ARG A 3 39.62 52.25 28.69
C ARG A 3 38.59 52.59 27.60
N LEU A 4 39.00 53.08 26.44
CA LEU A 4 38.11 53.36 25.29
C LEU A 4 37.76 52.08 24.51
N LEU A 5 38.66 51.10 24.47
CA LEU A 5 38.42 49.78 23.87
C LEU A 5 37.41 48.94 24.68
N TYR A 6 37.46 48.98 26.02
CA TYR A 6 36.49 48.29 26.87
C TYR A 6 35.07 48.87 26.79
N ALA A 7 34.95 50.19 26.65
CA ALA A 7 33.65 50.84 26.47
C ALA A 7 33.03 50.50 25.10
N GLY A 8 33.84 50.45 24.04
CA GLY A 8 33.38 50.04 22.70
C GLY A 8 32.91 48.58 22.65
N LEU A 9 33.64 47.67 23.30
CA LEU A 9 33.27 46.24 23.36
C LEU A 9 31.96 46.02 24.12
N GLY A 10 31.77 46.75 25.24
CA GLY A 10 30.53 46.68 26.03
C GLY A 10 29.30 47.14 25.24
N VAL A 11 29.41 48.22 24.47
CA VAL A 11 28.32 48.73 23.62
C VAL A 11 27.99 47.74 22.49
N VAL A 12 29.01 47.15 21.84
CA VAL A 12 28.79 46.15 20.78
C VAL A 12 28.09 44.90 21.32
N ILE A 13 28.48 44.40 22.49
CA ILE A 13 27.83 43.24 23.12
C ILE A 13 26.37 43.57 23.46
N VAL A 14 26.10 44.74 24.06
CA VAL A 14 24.72 45.15 24.39
C VAL A 14 23.88 45.32 23.12
N VAL A 15 24.39 45.98 22.09
CA VAL A 15 23.69 46.15 20.81
C VAL A 15 23.42 44.80 20.13
N ALA A 16 24.40 43.88 20.10
CA ALA A 16 24.22 42.54 19.55
C ALA A 16 23.22 41.70 20.35
N THR A 17 23.22 41.83 21.69
CA THR A 17 22.27 41.12 22.57
C THR A 17 20.85 41.67 22.36
N VAL A 18 20.70 42.99 22.33
CA VAL A 18 19.40 43.65 22.10
C VAL A 18 18.88 43.34 20.70
N ALA A 19 19.73 43.41 19.68
CA ALA A 19 19.37 43.03 18.31
C ALA A 19 19.01 41.54 18.20
N GLY A 20 19.74 40.65 18.87
CA GLY A 20 19.44 39.23 18.91
C GLY A 20 18.13 38.91 19.64
N VAL A 21 17.85 39.57 20.76
CA VAL A 21 16.58 39.46 21.49
C VAL A 21 15.43 40.02 20.66
N TYR A 22 15.61 41.18 20.03
CA TYR A 22 14.60 41.78 19.15
C TYR A 22 14.30 40.88 17.94
N TRP A 23 15.33 40.35 17.29
CA TRP A 23 15.19 39.39 16.19
C TRP A 23 14.49 38.10 16.63
N TYR A 24 14.81 37.58 17.83
CA TYR A 24 14.14 36.43 18.41
C TYR A 24 12.64 36.68 18.65
N TYR A 25 12.28 37.82 19.24
CA TYR A 25 10.87 38.17 19.48
C TYR A 25 10.10 38.40 18.18
N GLN A 26 10.66 39.17 17.23
CA GLN A 26 10.04 39.36 15.91
C GLN A 26 9.84 38.04 15.17
N ASN A 27 10.80 37.12 15.27
CA ASN A 27 10.68 35.81 14.65
C ASN A 27 9.60 34.95 15.33
N GLN A 28 9.39 35.07 16.65
CA GLN A 28 8.30 34.37 17.34
C GLN A 28 6.92 34.90 16.93
N GLU A 29 6.74 36.22 16.84
CA GLU A 29 5.49 36.82 16.39
C GLU A 29 5.16 36.42 14.96
N ALA A 30 6.15 36.48 14.05
CA ALA A 30 5.99 36.05 12.67
C ALA A 30 5.63 34.56 12.58
N GLN A 31 6.26 33.69 13.38
CA GLN A 31 5.91 32.28 13.44
C GLN A 31 4.50 32.06 13.98
N ALA A 32 4.13 32.74 15.07
CA ALA A 32 2.81 32.61 15.68
C ALA A 32 1.71 33.04 14.69
N GLN A 33 1.93 34.15 13.98
CA GLN A 33 1.04 34.61 12.93
C GLN A 33 0.90 33.58 11.80
N PHE A 34 2.02 33.03 11.32
CA PHE A 34 2.00 32.00 10.28
C PHE A 34 1.19 30.76 10.71
N PHE A 35 1.49 30.17 11.86
CA PHE A 35 0.80 28.96 12.30
C PHE A 35 -0.68 29.23 12.59
N SER A 36 -1.01 30.37 13.20
CA SER A 36 -2.40 30.76 13.44
C SER A 36 -3.17 30.87 12.12
N GLU A 37 -2.61 31.58 11.12
CA GLU A 37 -3.23 31.75 9.81
C GLU A 37 -3.37 30.42 9.05
N ALA A 38 -2.35 29.56 9.08
CA ALA A 38 -2.39 28.25 8.44
C ALA A 38 -3.47 27.35 9.08
N LEU A 39 -3.48 27.22 10.41
CA LEU A 39 -4.47 26.42 11.14
C LEU A 39 -5.89 26.96 10.95
N HIS A 40 -6.05 28.28 10.87
CA HIS A 40 -7.33 28.93 10.56
C HIS A 40 -7.81 28.59 9.15
N THR A 41 -6.94 28.80 8.15
CA THR A 41 -7.25 28.62 6.72
C THR A 41 -7.69 27.20 6.42
N TYR A 42 -7.03 26.20 7.02
CA TYR A 42 -7.34 24.78 6.79
C TYR A 42 -8.25 24.17 7.85
N ALA A 43 -8.94 24.99 8.65
CA ALA A 43 -9.91 24.55 9.64
C ALA A 43 -9.38 23.43 10.55
N VAL A 44 -8.16 23.58 11.07
CA VAL A 44 -7.56 22.60 11.97
C VAL A 44 -8.13 22.78 13.37
N VAL A 45 -8.60 21.67 13.96
CA VAL A 45 -9.03 21.60 15.35
C VAL A 45 -8.37 20.40 15.99
N GLU A 46 -7.51 20.64 16.97
CA GLU A 46 -6.68 19.61 17.58
C GLU A 46 -6.56 19.81 19.09
N THR A 47 -6.32 18.71 19.82
CA THR A 47 -5.96 18.77 21.24
C THR A 47 -4.52 18.32 21.40
N VAL A 48 -3.69 19.17 22.02
CA VAL A 48 -2.27 18.92 22.20
C VAL A 48 -1.88 18.94 23.68
N SER A 49 -0.80 18.23 24.02
CA SER A 49 -0.29 18.13 25.39
C SER A 49 1.12 18.69 25.50
N LEU A 50 1.29 19.78 26.26
CA LEU A 50 2.58 20.40 26.56
C LEU A 50 2.88 20.33 28.06
N GLY A 51 3.94 19.61 28.42
CA GLY A 51 4.34 19.45 29.83
C GLY A 51 3.24 18.85 30.71
N GLY A 52 2.44 17.93 30.16
CA GLY A 52 1.32 17.28 30.84
C GLY A 52 0.03 18.11 30.92
N SER A 53 0.04 19.37 30.45
CA SER A 53 -1.17 20.19 30.31
C SER A 53 -1.77 20.04 28.93
N LYS A 54 -3.10 19.87 28.84
CA LYS A 54 -3.84 19.85 27.57
C LYS A 54 -4.19 21.26 27.13
N TYR A 55 -4.11 21.48 25.81
CA TYR A 55 -4.46 22.72 25.13
C TYR A 55 -5.35 22.35 23.94
N GLU A 56 -6.42 23.11 23.76
CA GLU A 56 -7.30 23.01 22.59
C GLU A 56 -6.84 24.06 21.58
N VAL A 57 -6.50 23.63 20.36
CA VAL A 57 -6.13 24.51 19.27
C VAL A 57 -7.26 24.51 18.27
N ILE A 58 -8.01 25.61 18.21
CA ILE A 58 -9.21 25.75 17.39
C ILE A 58 -8.92 26.81 16.33
N ARG A 59 -8.66 26.39 15.09
CA ARG A 59 -8.48 27.30 13.95
C ARG A 59 -7.43 28.41 14.22
N GLY A 60 -6.33 28.05 14.86
CA GLY A 60 -5.24 28.99 15.19
C GLY A 60 -5.39 29.76 16.50
N GLU A 61 -6.47 29.54 17.26
CA GLU A 61 -6.62 30.03 18.63
C GLU A 61 -6.25 28.91 19.62
N VAL A 62 -5.49 29.24 20.68
CA VAL A 62 -5.06 28.28 21.70
C VAL A 62 -5.79 28.54 23.01
N LEU A 63 -6.52 27.53 23.49
CA LEU A 63 -7.26 27.56 24.75
C LEU A 63 -6.69 26.57 25.75
N GLN A 64 -6.70 26.93 27.02
CA GLN A 64 -6.46 26.04 28.15
C GLN A 64 -7.62 26.19 29.13
N ASN A 65 -8.40 25.13 29.34
CA ASN A 65 -9.61 25.15 30.17
C ASN A 65 -10.58 26.28 29.75
N GLY A 66 -10.73 26.51 28.44
CA GLY A 66 -11.59 27.55 27.86
C GLY A 66 -11.04 28.98 27.93
N ALA A 67 -9.83 29.20 28.47
CA ALA A 67 -9.19 30.52 28.51
C ALA A 67 -8.08 30.64 27.45
N PRO A 68 -7.97 31.77 26.73
CA PRO A 68 -6.89 32.01 25.78
C PRO A 68 -5.50 31.93 26.40
N VAL A 69 -4.56 31.33 25.67
CA VAL A 69 -3.15 31.21 26.04
C VAL A 69 -2.33 32.12 25.14
N ALA A 70 -1.41 32.89 25.71
CA ALA A 70 -0.57 33.83 24.96
C ALA A 70 0.93 33.48 25.00
N GLY A 71 1.66 33.94 23.99
CA GLY A 71 3.13 33.99 23.98
C GLY A 71 3.79 32.65 23.68
N GLY A 72 4.91 32.33 24.33
CA GLY A 72 5.70 31.15 23.97
C GLY A 72 4.99 29.79 24.10
N LYS A 73 3.96 29.69 24.96
CA LYS A 73 3.13 28.47 25.08
C LYS A 73 2.14 28.33 23.93
N GLU A 74 1.54 29.45 23.52
CA GLU A 74 0.63 29.54 22.38
C GLU A 74 1.34 29.06 21.10
N LEU A 75 2.51 29.63 20.81
CA LEU A 75 3.31 29.24 19.64
C LEU A 75 3.68 27.73 19.66
N LYS A 76 4.08 27.20 20.82
CA LYS A 76 4.40 25.76 20.95
C LYS A 76 3.17 24.89 20.72
N ALA A 77 2.00 25.29 21.22
CA ALA A 77 0.76 24.54 21.04
C ALA A 77 0.34 24.55 19.57
N MET A 78 0.41 25.70 18.90
CA MET A 78 0.10 25.80 17.46
C MET A 78 1.07 24.98 16.60
N ARG A 79 2.37 25.01 16.88
CA ARG A 79 3.36 24.17 16.18
C ARG A 79 3.06 22.68 16.34
N LEU A 80 2.75 22.25 17.55
CA LEU A 80 2.42 20.86 17.84
C LEU A 80 1.10 20.45 17.18
N ALA A 81 0.10 21.34 17.14
CA ALA A 81 -1.17 21.11 16.45
C ALA A 81 -0.97 21.03 14.93
N TYR A 82 -0.08 21.85 14.37
CA TYR A 82 0.28 21.78 12.96
C TYR A 82 0.96 20.43 12.62
N ALA A 83 1.90 19.98 13.45
CA ALA A 83 2.54 18.67 13.29
C ALA A 83 1.53 17.52 13.41
N LEU A 84 0.61 17.60 14.37
CA LEU A 84 -0.45 16.61 14.59
C LEU A 84 -1.40 16.55 13.39
N ALA A 85 -1.86 17.71 12.90
CA ALA A 85 -2.69 17.80 11.71
C ALA A 85 -1.97 17.25 10.47
N SER A 86 -0.66 17.45 10.38
CA SER A 86 0.15 16.92 9.28
C SER A 86 0.26 15.39 9.30
N ALA A 87 0.49 14.81 10.48
CA ALA A 87 0.45 13.36 10.69
C ALA A 87 -0.95 12.76 10.42
N ARG A 88 -2.02 13.54 10.63
CA ARG A 88 -3.40 13.12 10.41
C ARG A 88 -3.86 13.23 8.96
N ARG A 89 -3.42 14.25 8.22
CA ARG A 89 -3.96 14.59 6.90
C ARG A 89 -3.04 14.21 5.74
N LEU A 90 -1.73 14.09 5.98
CA LEU A 90 -0.77 13.63 4.99
C LEU A 90 0.46 12.97 5.65
N PRO A 91 0.33 11.80 6.31
CA PRO A 91 1.48 11.08 6.83
C PRO A 91 2.40 10.59 5.70
N ALA A 92 3.71 10.77 5.88
CA ALA A 92 4.69 10.15 5.00
C ALA A 92 4.71 8.63 5.27
N LEU A 93 4.74 7.82 4.19
CA LEU A 93 4.56 6.36 4.28
C LEU A 93 3.28 5.93 5.02
N GLY A 94 2.21 6.71 4.85
CA GLY A 94 0.95 6.52 5.58
C GLY A 94 0.29 5.16 5.36
N LEU A 95 -0.03 4.48 6.46
CA LEU A 95 -0.73 3.19 6.49
C LEU A 95 -2.14 3.32 7.08
N GLU A 96 -2.83 4.42 6.80
CA GLU A 96 -4.19 4.63 7.29
C GLU A 96 -5.09 3.46 6.84
N GLY A 97 -5.82 2.86 7.78
CA GLY A 97 -6.63 1.66 7.54
C GLY A 97 -5.88 0.33 7.65
N THR A 98 -4.63 0.32 8.11
CA THR A 98 -3.88 -0.89 8.46
C THR A 98 -3.70 -0.98 9.99
N ASP A 99 -3.90 -2.18 10.54
CA ASP A 99 -3.60 -2.44 11.96
C ASP A 99 -2.10 -2.77 12.16
N PRO A 100 -1.33 -1.96 12.91
CA PRO A 100 0.09 -2.20 13.12
C PRO A 100 0.39 -3.47 13.93
N ILE A 101 -0.58 -4.02 14.68
CA ILE A 101 -0.41 -5.30 15.37
C ILE A 101 -0.54 -6.45 14.35
N SER A 102 -1.64 -6.49 13.60
CA SER A 102 -1.84 -7.47 12.53
C SER A 102 -0.72 -7.44 11.47
N LEU A 103 -0.19 -6.25 11.15
CA LEU A 103 0.96 -6.09 10.27
C LEU A 103 2.23 -6.72 10.86
N ALA A 104 2.49 -6.54 12.16
CA ALA A 104 3.65 -7.17 12.82
C ALA A 104 3.56 -8.69 12.77
N ASP A 105 2.38 -9.26 13.01
CA ASP A 105 2.15 -10.70 12.91
C ASP A 105 2.36 -11.22 11.48
N ALA A 106 1.86 -10.48 10.48
CA ALA A 106 2.08 -10.78 9.06
C ALA A 106 3.57 -10.79 8.69
N ILE A 107 4.34 -9.83 9.21
CA ILE A 107 5.78 -9.71 8.97
C ILE A 107 6.55 -10.89 9.57
N GLU A 108 6.16 -11.34 10.76
CA GLU A 108 6.81 -12.51 11.38
C GLU A 108 6.49 -13.81 10.63
N ALA A 109 5.26 -13.95 10.12
CA ALA A 109 4.93 -15.05 9.21
C ALA A 109 5.75 -14.99 7.91
N LEU A 110 5.89 -13.80 7.31
CA LEU A 110 6.72 -13.58 6.14
C LEU A 110 8.21 -13.88 6.41
N ALA A 111 8.70 -13.54 7.61
CA ALA A 111 10.07 -13.84 8.02
C ALA A 111 10.30 -15.35 8.16
N LYS A 112 9.36 -16.06 8.77
CA LYS A 112 9.40 -17.51 8.93
C LYS A 112 9.40 -18.21 7.57
N VAL A 113 8.46 -17.87 6.70
CA VAL A 113 8.33 -18.53 5.40
C VAL A 113 9.55 -18.31 4.50
N LYS A 114 10.17 -17.13 4.57
CA LYS A 114 11.45 -16.84 3.89
C LYS A 114 12.53 -17.85 4.26
N ASP A 115 12.68 -18.15 5.56
CA ASP A 115 13.67 -19.11 6.04
C ASP A 115 13.34 -20.54 5.62
N GLU A 116 12.05 -20.86 5.51
CA GLU A 116 11.59 -22.15 5.01
C GLU A 116 11.82 -22.31 3.50
N ILE A 117 11.55 -21.27 2.69
CA ILE A 117 11.85 -21.22 1.25
C ILE A 117 13.34 -21.48 1.01
N ALA A 118 14.21 -20.78 1.73
CA ALA A 118 15.65 -20.99 1.68
C ALA A 118 16.04 -22.45 1.99
N GLY A 119 15.38 -23.05 2.99
CA GLY A 119 15.59 -24.43 3.40
C GLY A 119 15.25 -25.45 2.31
N VAL A 120 14.21 -25.19 1.51
CA VAL A 120 13.71 -26.11 0.47
C VAL A 120 14.21 -25.80 -0.95
N LEU A 121 15.16 -24.87 -1.11
CA LEU A 121 15.75 -24.59 -2.42
C LEU A 121 16.27 -25.87 -3.09
N PRO A 122 16.01 -26.06 -4.40
CA PRO A 122 16.59 -27.15 -5.17
C PRO A 122 18.12 -27.10 -5.15
N GLU A 123 18.78 -28.25 -5.30
CA GLU A 123 20.25 -28.35 -5.29
C GLU A 123 20.92 -27.38 -6.27
N ALA A 124 20.35 -27.23 -7.48
CA ALA A 124 20.84 -26.29 -8.49
C ALA A 124 20.79 -24.82 -8.07
N SER A 125 19.99 -24.48 -7.05
CA SER A 125 19.79 -23.12 -6.53
C SER A 125 20.37 -22.92 -5.12
N LYS A 126 20.96 -23.96 -4.51
CA LYS A 126 21.45 -23.90 -3.11
C LYS A 126 22.54 -22.86 -2.89
N GLN A 127 23.29 -22.49 -3.92
CA GLN A 127 24.29 -21.41 -3.82
C GLN A 127 23.68 -20.04 -3.50
N TYR A 128 22.38 -19.83 -3.72
CA TYR A 128 21.67 -18.57 -3.43
C TYR A 128 20.93 -18.57 -2.09
N GLU A 129 21.19 -19.56 -1.23
CA GLU A 129 20.46 -19.68 0.04
C GLU A 129 20.67 -18.46 0.94
N SER A 130 21.88 -17.88 0.97
CA SER A 130 22.18 -16.69 1.76
C SER A 130 21.41 -15.48 1.25
N GLU A 131 21.38 -15.28 -0.07
CA GLU A 131 20.69 -14.18 -0.73
C GLU A 131 19.18 -14.25 -0.48
N VAL A 132 18.59 -15.44 -0.53
CA VAL A 132 17.18 -15.66 -0.20
C VAL A 132 16.90 -15.33 1.27
N ARG A 133 17.75 -15.78 2.21
CA ARG A 133 17.59 -15.48 3.64
C ARG A 133 17.76 -14.00 3.96
N GLU A 134 18.62 -13.31 3.24
CA GLU A 134 18.95 -11.92 3.56
C GLU A 134 18.06 -10.90 2.84
N SER A 135 17.64 -11.18 1.60
CA SER A 135 17.12 -10.15 0.69
C SER A 135 15.81 -10.50 -0.03
N LEU A 136 15.22 -11.69 0.16
CA LEU A 136 13.99 -12.06 -0.56
C LEU A 136 12.83 -11.08 -0.27
N TYR A 137 12.73 -10.61 0.97
CA TYR A 137 11.71 -9.66 1.42
C TYR A 137 12.35 -8.51 2.24
N PRO A 138 11.80 -7.29 2.19
CA PRO A 138 12.34 -6.13 2.90
C PRO A 138 11.89 -6.09 4.37
N LEU A 139 12.26 -7.12 5.13
CA LEU A 139 11.75 -7.32 6.49
C LEU A 139 12.17 -6.20 7.46
N ASN A 140 13.32 -5.55 7.25
CA ASN A 140 13.71 -4.46 8.15
C ASN A 140 12.81 -3.26 7.90
N PHE A 141 12.64 -2.87 6.63
CA PHE A 141 11.71 -1.80 6.25
C PHE A 141 10.31 -2.05 6.79
N LEU A 142 9.76 -3.25 6.59
CA LEU A 142 8.40 -3.57 7.03
C LEU A 142 8.23 -3.46 8.56
N ARG A 143 9.23 -3.90 9.34
CA ARG A 143 9.20 -3.75 10.81
C ARG A 143 9.24 -2.29 11.25
N GLU A 144 10.11 -1.49 10.65
CA GLU A 144 10.20 -0.07 10.96
C GLU A 144 8.97 0.70 10.49
N LEU A 145 8.34 0.28 9.39
CA LEU A 145 7.08 0.81 8.90
C LEU A 145 5.92 0.53 9.89
N ALA A 146 5.83 -0.69 10.44
CA ALA A 146 4.85 -1.01 11.47
C ALA A 146 5.09 -0.21 12.77
N ALA A 147 6.35 0.00 13.16
CA ALA A 147 6.72 0.84 14.29
C ALA A 147 6.37 2.31 14.08
N LEU A 148 6.59 2.83 12.86
CA LEU A 148 6.20 4.17 12.44
C LEU A 148 4.69 4.37 12.55
N GLU A 149 3.89 3.45 12.02
CA GLU A 149 2.43 3.56 12.08
C GLU A 149 1.92 3.53 13.53
N ARG A 150 2.49 2.68 14.38
CA ARG A 150 2.18 2.69 15.83
C ARG A 150 2.53 4.03 16.48
N ALA A 151 3.72 4.58 16.20
CA ALA A 151 4.14 5.88 16.71
C ALA A 151 3.23 7.02 16.22
N ARG A 152 2.75 6.93 14.97
CA ARG A 152 1.76 7.86 14.42
C ARG A 152 0.45 7.79 15.18
N GLN A 153 -0.11 6.59 15.38
CA GLN A 153 -1.37 6.41 16.10
C GLN A 153 -1.27 6.91 17.55
N GLU A 154 -0.16 6.63 18.24
CA GLU A 154 0.11 7.17 19.58
C GLU A 154 0.18 8.70 19.58
N PHE A 155 0.79 9.31 18.56
CA PHE A 155 0.81 10.75 18.42
C PHE A 155 -0.58 11.33 18.15
N LEU A 156 -1.37 10.71 17.26
CA LEU A 156 -2.75 11.13 16.95
C LEU A 156 -3.68 11.10 18.16
N VAL A 157 -3.46 10.17 19.10
CA VAL A 157 -4.24 10.05 20.34
C VAL A 157 -3.70 10.98 21.44
N GLY A 158 -2.39 11.05 21.61
CA GLY A 158 -1.76 11.75 22.72
C GLY A 158 -1.49 13.23 22.48
N GLY A 159 -1.25 13.63 21.22
CA GLY A 159 -0.97 15.01 20.81
C GLY A 159 0.21 15.66 21.54
N SER A 160 1.19 14.87 22.01
CA SER A 160 2.27 15.36 22.88
C SER A 160 3.59 15.59 22.12
N ASP A 161 4.44 16.49 22.64
CA ASP A 161 5.79 16.73 22.10
C ASP A 161 6.67 15.46 22.13
N ALA A 162 6.49 14.61 23.15
CA ALA A 162 7.23 13.36 23.27
C ALA A 162 6.81 12.35 22.18
N SER A 163 5.51 12.16 21.98
CA SER A 163 5.00 11.29 20.91
C SER A 163 5.31 11.83 19.51
N ALA A 164 5.30 13.15 19.32
CA ALA A 164 5.69 13.78 18.05
C ALA A 164 7.14 13.45 17.69
N LYS A 165 8.07 13.59 18.64
CA LYS A 165 9.49 13.25 18.45
C LYS A 165 9.71 11.77 18.14
N ILE A 166 8.98 10.88 18.83
CA ILE A 166 9.05 9.45 18.55
C ILE A 166 8.58 9.17 17.13
N TYR A 167 7.45 9.75 16.70
CA TYR A 167 6.95 9.62 15.34
C TYR A 167 7.94 10.14 14.29
N GLU A 168 8.51 11.33 14.47
CA GLU A 168 9.54 11.89 13.59
C GLU A 168 10.77 11.01 13.50
N GLN A 169 11.28 10.52 14.64
CA GLN A 169 12.43 9.63 14.67
C GLN A 169 12.14 8.29 13.95
N GLN A 170 10.96 7.70 14.17
CA GLN A 170 10.59 6.46 13.51
C GLN A 170 10.43 6.65 12.00
N LEU A 171 10.01 7.84 11.55
CA LEU A 171 9.93 8.15 10.13
C LEU A 171 11.33 8.10 9.50
N SER A 172 12.31 8.78 10.09
CA SER A 172 13.69 8.75 9.57
C SER A 172 14.28 7.33 9.57
N VAL A 173 13.98 6.52 10.61
CA VAL A 173 14.41 5.12 10.70
C VAL A 173 13.78 4.25 9.62
N ALA A 174 12.47 4.37 9.38
CA ALA A 174 11.76 3.63 8.33
C ALA A 174 12.30 3.98 6.94
N VAL A 175 12.60 5.26 6.68
CA VAL A 175 13.19 5.71 5.41
C VAL A 175 14.60 5.14 5.20
N ALA A 176 15.42 5.11 6.25
CA ALA A 176 16.75 4.50 6.18
C ALA A 176 16.66 2.98 5.93
N ALA A 177 15.73 2.29 6.60
CA ALA A 177 15.48 0.86 6.40
C ALA A 177 14.98 0.56 4.99
N TYR A 178 14.07 1.37 4.45
CA TYR A 178 13.61 1.30 3.06
C TYR A 178 14.78 1.32 2.09
N LYS A 179 15.64 2.35 2.18
CA LYS A 179 16.78 2.52 1.27
C LYS A 179 17.77 1.37 1.38
N LYS A 180 18.03 0.89 2.60
CA LYS A 180 18.94 -0.22 2.85
C LYS A 180 18.44 -1.52 2.24
N ASP A 181 17.18 -1.90 2.50
CA ASP A 181 16.60 -3.13 1.98
C ASP A 181 16.44 -3.07 0.44
N LEU A 182 16.08 -1.89 -0.11
CA LEU A 182 16.04 -1.65 -1.55
C LEU A 182 17.41 -1.84 -2.21
N ALA A 183 18.48 -1.30 -1.61
CA ALA A 183 19.84 -1.46 -2.11
C ALA A 183 20.31 -2.93 -2.04
N ALA A 184 20.01 -3.64 -0.95
CA ALA A 184 20.32 -5.06 -0.80
C ALA A 184 19.64 -5.89 -1.90
N TYR A 185 18.35 -5.65 -2.12
CA TYR A 185 17.59 -6.29 -3.18
C TYR A 185 18.17 -6.02 -4.58
N LYS A 186 18.51 -4.76 -4.90
CA LYS A 186 19.15 -4.39 -6.18
C LYS A 186 20.44 -5.16 -6.42
N MET A 187 21.27 -5.31 -5.39
CA MET A 187 22.52 -6.07 -5.48
C MET A 187 22.26 -7.55 -5.79
N VAL A 188 21.33 -8.18 -5.07
CA VAL A 188 21.00 -9.60 -5.27
C VAL A 188 20.40 -9.85 -6.64
N VAL A 189 19.47 -9.01 -7.10
CA VAL A 189 18.91 -9.14 -8.46
C VAL A 189 19.99 -9.01 -9.53
N ALA A 190 20.97 -8.13 -9.36
CA ALA A 190 22.09 -8.01 -10.30
C ALA A 190 22.96 -9.28 -10.35
N VAL A 191 23.21 -9.92 -9.20
CA VAL A 191 23.92 -11.21 -9.11
C VAL A 191 23.12 -12.32 -9.79
N VAL A 192 21.85 -12.48 -9.40
CA VAL A 192 20.95 -13.50 -9.95
C VAL A 192 20.78 -13.33 -11.46
N ALA A 193 20.63 -12.10 -11.95
CA ALA A 193 20.48 -11.81 -13.37
C ALA A 193 21.73 -12.13 -14.18
N LYS A 194 22.92 -11.85 -13.63
CA LYS A 194 24.21 -12.15 -14.28
C LYS A 194 24.42 -13.66 -14.46
N ASP A 195 24.10 -14.43 -13.43
CA ASP A 195 24.33 -15.88 -13.43
C ASP A 195 23.27 -16.65 -14.24
N ASN A 196 22.12 -16.01 -14.52
CA ASN A 196 20.99 -16.61 -15.21
C ASN A 196 20.56 -15.78 -16.43
N GLU A 197 21.52 -15.26 -17.19
CA GLU A 197 21.31 -14.21 -18.20
C GLU A 197 20.17 -14.48 -19.20
N ASN A 198 19.93 -15.74 -19.59
CA ASN A 198 18.83 -16.12 -20.50
C ASN A 198 17.46 -16.15 -19.79
N LEU A 199 17.40 -16.66 -18.55
CA LEU A 199 16.17 -16.69 -17.73
C LEU A 199 15.83 -15.29 -17.22
N ALA A 200 16.84 -14.51 -16.83
CA ALA A 200 16.69 -13.10 -16.48
C ALA A 200 16.22 -12.28 -17.69
N ARG A 201 16.73 -12.55 -18.91
CA ARG A 201 16.19 -11.93 -20.13
C ARG A 201 14.74 -12.31 -20.45
N GLN A 202 14.24 -13.46 -19.98
CA GLN A 202 12.86 -13.90 -20.20
C GLN A 202 11.91 -13.41 -19.10
N ALA A 203 12.32 -13.49 -17.83
CA ALA A 203 11.54 -13.05 -16.68
C ALA A 203 11.54 -11.53 -16.49
N LEU A 204 12.62 -10.85 -16.93
CA LEU A 204 12.78 -9.39 -16.91
C LEU A 204 12.70 -8.79 -18.31
N SER A 205 12.23 -9.57 -19.31
CA SER A 205 12.10 -9.08 -20.69
C SER A 205 11.13 -7.92 -20.76
N PRO A 206 11.39 -6.91 -21.59
CA PRO A 206 10.45 -5.82 -21.82
C PRO A 206 9.12 -6.35 -22.35
N SER A 207 8.04 -6.08 -21.62
CA SER A 207 6.67 -6.15 -22.12
C SER A 207 6.57 -5.18 -23.31
N ALA A 208 6.50 -5.72 -24.54
CA ALA A 208 6.33 -5.04 -25.83
C ALA A 208 7.26 -3.83 -26.16
N PRO A 209 7.70 -3.66 -27.42
CA PRO A 209 8.28 -2.38 -27.82
C PRO A 209 7.26 -1.26 -27.62
N ASN A 210 7.74 -0.06 -27.26
CA ASN A 210 6.92 1.15 -27.30
C ASN A 210 6.28 1.29 -28.70
N PRO A 211 5.14 1.98 -28.85
CA PRO A 211 4.50 2.20 -30.15
C PRO A 211 5.42 2.82 -31.22
N ASP A 212 6.52 3.46 -30.80
CA ASP A 212 7.54 4.05 -31.65
C ASP A 212 8.69 3.09 -32.06
N GLY A 213 8.63 1.83 -31.64
CA GLY A 213 9.65 0.82 -31.94
C GLY A 213 10.93 0.95 -31.11
N SER A 214 10.97 1.84 -30.11
CA SER A 214 12.08 1.86 -29.15
C SER A 214 12.03 0.63 -28.24
N PRO A 215 13.20 0.07 -27.83
CA PRO A 215 13.23 -0.97 -26.81
C PRO A 215 12.59 -0.40 -25.55
N ALA A 216 11.52 -1.03 -25.04
CA ALA A 216 11.03 -0.69 -23.71
C ALA A 216 12.19 -0.92 -22.72
N GLN A 217 12.57 0.14 -22.00
CA GLN A 217 13.51 -0.01 -20.88
C GLN A 217 12.83 -0.92 -19.85
N ASN A 218 13.53 -1.99 -19.44
CA ASN A 218 13.04 -3.07 -18.57
C ASN A 218 12.06 -2.56 -17.50
N GLY A 219 10.76 -2.84 -17.64
CA GLY A 219 9.71 -2.34 -16.75
C GLY A 219 10.06 -2.58 -15.28
N TRP A 220 10.55 -3.78 -14.93
CA TRP A 220 11.00 -4.10 -13.57
C TRP A 220 12.07 -3.13 -13.03
N PHE A 221 13.20 -2.96 -13.73
CA PHE A 221 14.29 -2.07 -13.26
C PHE A 221 13.87 -0.61 -13.22
N THR A 222 13.08 -0.16 -14.21
CA THR A 222 12.46 1.18 -14.18
C THR A 222 11.57 1.37 -12.95
N GLY A 223 10.82 0.32 -12.56
CA GLY A 223 10.04 0.34 -11.34
C GLY A 223 10.90 0.42 -10.08
N VAL A 224 11.97 -0.36 -9.99
CA VAL A 224 12.91 -0.31 -8.86
C VAL A 224 13.56 1.06 -8.73
N ASP A 225 13.99 1.67 -9.85
CA ASP A 225 14.53 3.02 -9.86
C ASP A 225 13.46 4.06 -9.52
N GLY A 226 12.20 3.82 -9.91
CA GLY A 226 11.04 4.61 -9.50
C GLY A 226 10.83 4.62 -7.99
N LEU A 227 10.98 3.46 -7.32
CA LEU A 227 10.94 3.35 -5.86
C LEU A 227 12.07 4.13 -5.17
N GLU A 228 13.28 4.09 -5.73
CA GLU A 228 14.44 4.84 -5.21
C GLU A 228 14.25 6.35 -5.35
N GLN A 229 13.75 6.79 -6.50
CA GLN A 229 13.42 8.20 -6.74
C GLN A 229 12.27 8.66 -5.84
N GLY A 230 11.24 7.82 -5.68
CA GLY A 230 10.07 8.09 -4.84
C GLY A 230 10.49 8.34 -3.38
N ILE A 231 11.24 7.42 -2.78
CA ILE A 231 11.69 7.56 -1.39
C ILE A 231 12.64 8.75 -1.21
N THR A 232 13.51 9.03 -2.18
CA THR A 232 14.43 10.18 -2.12
C THR A 232 13.65 11.49 -2.14
N LYS A 233 12.69 11.63 -3.06
CA LYS A 233 11.80 12.80 -3.11
C LYS A 233 10.98 12.94 -1.83
N MET A 234 10.43 11.85 -1.30
CA MET A 234 9.67 11.91 -0.06
C MET A 234 10.55 12.35 1.12
N GLU A 235 11.81 11.92 1.20
CA GLU A 235 12.73 12.33 2.27
C GLU A 235 13.06 13.82 2.15
N GLU A 236 13.45 14.27 0.96
CA GLU A 236 13.84 15.65 0.70
C GLU A 236 12.66 16.62 0.85
N PHE A 237 11.54 16.33 0.20
CA PHE A 237 10.43 17.27 0.12
C PHE A 237 9.47 17.16 1.29
N VAL A 238 9.35 16.01 1.95
CA VAL A 238 8.39 15.83 3.05
C VAL A 238 9.09 15.74 4.40
N VAL A 239 10.04 14.81 4.58
CA VAL A 239 10.64 14.56 5.91
C VAL A 239 11.47 15.76 6.37
N LEU A 240 12.49 16.15 5.59
CA LEU A 240 13.42 17.21 5.97
C LEU A 240 12.77 18.60 6.03
N SER A 241 11.80 18.86 5.15
CA SER A 241 11.05 20.12 5.16
C SER A 241 10.16 20.24 6.40
N ARG A 242 9.49 19.14 6.81
CA ARG A 242 8.66 19.10 8.01
C ARG A 242 9.47 19.21 9.28
N GLU A 243 10.58 18.49 9.40
CA GLU A 243 11.49 18.63 10.56
C GLU A 243 11.92 20.09 10.75
N SER A 244 12.30 20.76 9.65
CA SER A 244 12.69 22.18 9.66
C SER A 244 11.52 23.11 9.98
N CYS A 245 10.34 22.85 9.40
CA CYS A 245 9.11 23.58 9.67
C CYS A 245 8.72 23.48 11.15
N PHE A 246 8.69 22.26 11.70
CA PHE A 246 8.35 21.98 13.09
C PHE A 246 9.40 22.51 14.06
N ALA A 247 10.66 22.70 13.63
CA ALA A 247 11.70 23.40 14.37
C ALA A 247 11.50 24.94 14.39
N GLY A 248 10.70 25.48 13.47
CA GLY A 248 10.25 26.88 13.43
C GLY A 248 10.69 27.66 12.19
N ASP A 249 11.28 27.01 11.18
CA ASP A 249 11.54 27.67 9.89
C ASP A 249 10.27 27.68 9.02
N VAL A 250 9.47 28.73 9.18
CA VAL A 250 8.18 28.84 8.47
C VAL A 250 8.31 28.98 6.95
N ARG A 251 9.50 29.27 6.43
CA ARG A 251 9.73 29.44 4.99
C ARG A 251 9.70 28.12 4.22
N VAL A 252 9.89 27.00 4.92
CA VAL A 252 9.86 25.65 4.34
C VAL A 252 8.59 24.88 4.69
N CYS A 253 7.72 25.47 5.52
CA CYS A 253 6.39 24.93 5.77
C CYS A 253 5.50 25.10 4.53
N ASP A 254 4.72 24.08 4.20
CA ASP A 254 3.76 24.13 3.09
C ASP A 254 2.38 23.72 3.62
N PRO A 255 1.56 24.67 4.13
CA PRO A 255 0.26 24.35 4.70
C PRO A 255 -0.72 23.68 3.73
N GLU A 256 -0.63 24.00 2.43
CA GLU A 256 -1.50 23.42 1.40
C GLU A 256 -1.20 21.93 1.23
N ARG A 257 0.08 21.57 1.22
CA ARG A 257 0.50 20.18 1.19
C ARG A 257 0.30 19.50 2.55
N ASP A 258 0.74 20.12 3.63
CA ASP A 258 0.97 19.43 4.90
C ASP A 258 -0.29 19.26 5.73
N ILE A 259 -1.22 20.22 5.70
CA ILE A 259 -2.41 20.22 6.58
C ILE A 259 -3.72 20.46 5.86
N ALA A 260 -3.76 20.64 4.54
CA ALA A 260 -5.03 20.69 3.83
C ALA A 260 -5.72 19.32 3.82
N LEU A 261 -7.05 19.31 3.75
CA LEU A 261 -7.78 18.09 3.42
C LEU A 261 -7.52 17.75 1.95
N LEU A 262 -6.91 16.60 1.71
CA LEU A 262 -6.64 16.11 0.37
C LEU A 262 -7.94 16.06 -0.45
N PRO A 263 -7.93 16.50 -1.71
CA PRO A 263 -9.00 16.13 -2.62
C PRO A 263 -8.94 14.60 -2.86
N PRO A 264 -10.08 13.92 -3.08
CA PRO A 264 -10.05 12.55 -3.54
C PRO A 264 -9.41 12.48 -4.93
N PHE A 265 -8.68 11.40 -5.21
CA PHE A 265 -7.99 11.20 -6.49
C PHE A 265 -8.93 11.36 -7.70
N GLU A 266 -8.42 11.94 -8.78
CA GLU A 266 -9.17 12.03 -10.04
C GLU A 266 -9.15 10.68 -10.74
N LEU A 267 -10.32 10.15 -11.07
CA LEU A 267 -10.41 8.93 -11.87
C LEU A 267 -9.96 9.24 -13.30
N SER A 268 -9.14 8.36 -13.87
CA SER A 268 -8.70 8.49 -15.26
C SER A 268 -9.92 8.54 -16.20
N ALA A 269 -9.88 9.45 -17.18
CA ALA A 269 -10.92 9.54 -18.21
C ALA A 269 -11.03 8.28 -19.09
N SER A 270 -10.04 7.38 -19.02
CA SER A 270 -10.04 6.05 -19.65
C SER A 270 -10.70 4.99 -18.74
N ALA A 271 -11.70 5.38 -17.96
CA ALA A 271 -12.41 4.50 -17.03
C ALA A 271 -12.89 3.21 -17.73
N THR A 272 -12.80 2.10 -17.01
CA THR A 272 -13.35 0.82 -17.49
C THR A 272 -14.84 0.99 -17.84
N PRO A 273 -15.32 0.32 -18.91
CA PRO A 273 -16.73 0.40 -19.27
C PRO A 273 -17.59 -0.07 -18.08
N SER A 274 -18.74 0.57 -17.87
CA SER A 274 -19.68 0.16 -16.82
C SER A 274 -20.15 -1.29 -17.02
N PRO A 275 -20.41 -2.03 -15.93
CA PRO A 275 -20.73 -3.45 -16.02
C PRO A 275 -22.05 -3.70 -16.73
N SER A 276 -22.01 -4.62 -17.69
CA SER A 276 -23.21 -5.11 -18.35
C SER A 276 -24.10 -5.87 -17.36
N THR A 277 -25.39 -5.95 -17.65
CA THR A 277 -26.33 -6.77 -16.86
C THR A 277 -25.87 -8.23 -16.74
N SER A 278 -25.19 -8.75 -17.77
CA SER A 278 -24.67 -10.11 -17.77
C SER A 278 -23.49 -10.30 -16.82
N GLU A 279 -22.60 -9.32 -16.69
CA GLU A 279 -21.49 -9.35 -15.74
C GLU A 279 -22.00 -9.24 -14.30
N LEU A 280 -22.94 -8.32 -14.05
CA LEU A 280 -23.57 -8.17 -12.73
C LEU A 280 -24.32 -9.43 -12.28
N ALA A 281 -24.98 -10.14 -13.20
CA ALA A 281 -25.65 -11.40 -12.89
C ALA A 281 -24.66 -12.55 -12.64
N ARG A 282 -23.47 -12.50 -13.26
CA ARG A 282 -22.44 -13.54 -13.18
C ARG A 282 -21.56 -13.41 -11.95
N ALA A 283 -21.25 -12.19 -11.51
CA ALA A 283 -20.35 -11.97 -10.38
C ALA A 283 -20.76 -12.74 -9.09
N PRO A 284 -22.04 -12.76 -8.68
CA PRO A 284 -22.48 -13.60 -7.55
C PRO A 284 -22.35 -15.11 -7.80
N GLN A 285 -22.46 -15.56 -9.05
CA GLN A 285 -22.26 -16.97 -9.42
C GLN A 285 -20.80 -17.36 -9.24
N ILE A 286 -19.88 -16.53 -9.75
CA ILE A 286 -18.44 -16.73 -9.55
C ILE A 286 -18.09 -16.69 -8.06
N GLN A 287 -18.64 -15.76 -7.30
CA GLN A 287 -18.43 -15.70 -5.85
C GLN A 287 -18.86 -17.00 -5.14
N THR A 288 -20.01 -17.57 -5.54
CA THR A 288 -20.50 -18.86 -5.03
C THR A 288 -19.60 -20.03 -5.48
N PHE A 289 -19.16 -20.01 -6.74
CA PHE A 289 -18.20 -20.98 -7.27
C PHE A 289 -16.89 -20.98 -6.48
N LEU A 290 -16.37 -19.80 -6.14
CA LEU A 290 -15.16 -19.67 -5.32
C LEU A 290 -15.33 -20.22 -3.91
N GLN A 291 -16.49 -20.01 -3.27
CA GLN A 291 -16.79 -20.62 -1.97
C GLN A 291 -16.71 -22.15 -2.04
N LYS A 292 -17.24 -22.75 -3.12
CA LYS A 292 -17.17 -24.19 -3.37
C LYS A 292 -15.72 -24.66 -3.59
N VAL A 293 -14.94 -23.92 -4.36
CA VAL A 293 -13.52 -24.22 -4.63
C VAL A 293 -12.69 -24.20 -3.35
N PHE A 294 -12.83 -23.15 -2.55
CA PHE A 294 -12.03 -23.02 -1.32
C PHE A 294 -12.58 -23.86 -0.16
N SER A 295 -13.78 -24.46 -0.31
CA SER A 295 -14.49 -25.12 0.79
C SER A 295 -14.62 -24.23 2.03
N ASP A 296 -14.64 -22.91 1.81
CA ASP A 296 -14.70 -21.88 2.84
C ASP A 296 -15.73 -20.82 2.41
N THR A 297 -16.45 -20.32 3.39
CA THR A 297 -17.32 -19.16 3.33
C THR A 297 -16.57 -17.83 3.14
N SER A 298 -15.24 -17.82 2.90
CA SER A 298 -14.42 -16.60 2.77
C SER A 298 -15.06 -15.55 1.87
N PHE A 299 -15.65 -15.98 0.75
CA PHE A 299 -16.28 -15.12 -0.24
C PHE A 299 -17.80 -15.05 -0.07
N GLY A 300 -18.35 -15.41 1.08
CA GLY A 300 -19.78 -15.53 1.40
C GLY A 300 -20.51 -14.20 1.61
N GLY A 301 -21.39 -13.80 0.68
CA GLY A 301 -22.43 -12.79 0.92
C GLY A 301 -21.96 -11.34 1.11
N GLY A 302 -20.69 -11.05 0.87
CA GLY A 302 -20.14 -9.70 0.83
C GLY A 302 -20.52 -8.93 -0.45
N PRO A 303 -20.40 -7.58 -0.45
CA PRO A 303 -20.68 -6.76 -1.63
C PRO A 303 -19.68 -7.03 -2.76
N ILE A 304 -20.10 -6.72 -3.98
CA ILE A 304 -19.22 -6.66 -5.15
C ILE A 304 -18.71 -5.22 -5.28
N PHE A 305 -17.43 -5.06 -5.59
CA PHE A 305 -16.78 -3.76 -5.78
C PHE A 305 -16.47 -3.53 -7.25
N GLU A 306 -16.85 -2.36 -7.77
CA GLU A 306 -16.47 -1.90 -9.11
C GLU A 306 -15.37 -0.85 -8.96
N LEU A 307 -14.17 -1.19 -9.44
CA LEU A 307 -13.04 -0.26 -9.51
C LEU A 307 -13.00 0.38 -10.89
N ALA A 308 -12.96 1.72 -10.95
CA ALA A 308 -12.89 2.43 -12.22
C ALA A 308 -11.49 2.32 -12.84
N ASP A 309 -10.46 2.31 -11.99
CA ASP A 309 -9.03 2.29 -12.36
C ASP A 309 -8.28 1.16 -11.61
N ALA A 310 -8.69 -0.08 -11.85
CA ALA A 310 -8.06 -1.25 -11.26
C ALA A 310 -6.66 -1.50 -11.85
N SER A 311 -5.68 -1.68 -10.99
CA SER A 311 -4.31 -2.01 -11.37
C SER A 311 -4.20 -3.42 -11.95
N CYS A 312 -5.01 -4.35 -11.43
CA CYS A 312 -4.92 -5.78 -11.73
C CYS A 312 -5.97 -6.32 -12.70
N ALA A 313 -6.67 -5.44 -13.41
CA ALA A 313 -7.67 -5.84 -14.39
C ALA A 313 -7.67 -5.08 -15.74
N PRO A 314 -6.59 -5.10 -16.56
CA PRO A 314 -6.68 -4.54 -17.92
C PRO A 314 -7.03 -5.58 -19.03
N ALA A 315 -7.97 -5.16 -19.89
CA ALA A 315 -8.26 -5.48 -21.30
C ALA A 315 -8.37 -6.92 -21.86
N LEU A 316 -7.72 -7.96 -21.33
CA LEU A 316 -7.60 -9.26 -22.06
C LEU A 316 -8.91 -9.97 -22.38
N ILE A 317 -9.95 -9.75 -21.58
CA ILE A 317 -11.23 -10.45 -21.69
C ILE A 317 -12.35 -9.49 -22.16
N GLY A 318 -12.11 -8.17 -22.12
CA GLY A 318 -13.15 -7.16 -22.30
C GLY A 318 -14.21 -7.24 -21.20
N GLY A 319 -14.25 -6.26 -20.30
CA GLY A 319 -15.23 -6.23 -19.23
C GLY A 319 -14.89 -5.22 -18.15
N SER A 320 -15.82 -5.03 -17.22
CA SER A 320 -15.64 -4.15 -16.06
C SER A 320 -14.76 -4.79 -15.00
N SER A 321 -14.19 -4.00 -14.11
CA SER A 321 -13.35 -4.48 -13.01
C SER A 321 -14.17 -4.74 -11.75
N LEU A 322 -14.88 -5.87 -11.74
CA LEU A 322 -15.68 -6.32 -10.60
C LEU A 322 -14.86 -7.26 -9.71
N PHE A 323 -14.89 -6.98 -8.42
CA PHE A 323 -14.18 -7.75 -7.41
C PHE A 323 -15.06 -8.15 -6.25
N ALA A 324 -14.71 -9.28 -5.63
CA ALA A 324 -15.22 -9.69 -4.33
C ALA A 324 -14.05 -9.76 -3.34
N LEU A 325 -14.28 -9.22 -2.15
CA LEU A 325 -13.36 -9.37 -1.03
C LEU A 325 -13.76 -10.63 -0.25
N GLY A 326 -12.78 -11.46 0.07
CA GLY A 326 -12.98 -12.60 0.96
C GLY A 326 -12.04 -12.57 2.15
N GLU A 327 -12.45 -13.22 3.25
CA GLU A 327 -11.64 -13.32 4.46
C GLU A 327 -11.09 -14.74 4.62
N LYS A 328 -9.76 -14.87 4.72
CA LYS A 328 -9.09 -16.14 5.01
C LYS A 328 -8.50 -16.14 6.39
N VAL A 329 -8.30 -17.35 6.93
CA VAL A 329 -7.63 -17.57 8.20
C VAL A 329 -6.26 -18.18 7.92
N SER A 330 -5.20 -17.57 8.44
CA SER A 330 -3.84 -18.11 8.32
C SER A 330 -3.60 -19.25 9.31
N PRO A 331 -2.57 -20.09 9.08
CA PRO A 331 -2.07 -21.03 10.09
C PRO A 331 -1.60 -20.27 11.34
N GLY A 332 -2.43 -20.24 12.39
CA GLY A 332 -2.23 -19.37 13.56
C GLY A 332 -3.44 -18.50 13.91
N SER A 333 -4.54 -18.62 13.17
CA SER A 333 -5.83 -17.95 13.42
C SER A 333 -5.88 -16.45 13.13
N ALA A 334 -4.88 -15.87 12.47
CA ALA A 334 -4.97 -14.48 12.01
C ALA A 334 -5.85 -14.42 10.76
N LYS A 335 -6.76 -13.43 10.71
CA LYS A 335 -7.63 -13.21 9.55
C LYS A 335 -6.96 -12.22 8.60
N TYR A 336 -7.04 -12.50 7.30
CA TYR A 336 -6.54 -11.59 6.27
C TYR A 336 -7.47 -11.58 5.07
N GLN A 337 -7.51 -10.43 4.40
CA GLN A 337 -8.37 -10.24 3.23
C GLN A 337 -7.70 -10.78 1.98
N VAL A 338 -8.48 -11.35 1.07
CA VAL A 338 -8.08 -11.84 -0.25
C VAL A 338 -8.99 -11.26 -1.32
N LEU A 339 -8.40 -10.92 -2.46
CA LEU A 339 -9.13 -10.29 -3.56
C LEU A 339 -9.41 -11.31 -4.67
N ALA A 340 -10.68 -11.42 -5.07
CA ALA A 340 -11.10 -12.20 -6.22
C ALA A 340 -11.66 -11.31 -7.33
N TYR A 341 -11.17 -11.51 -8.55
CA TYR A 341 -11.79 -10.94 -9.75
C TYR A 341 -13.03 -11.75 -10.14
N VAL A 342 -14.19 -11.11 -10.23
CA VAL A 342 -15.50 -11.79 -10.39
C VAL A 342 -16.28 -11.39 -11.64
N SER A 343 -15.72 -10.62 -12.57
CA SER A 343 -16.43 -10.29 -13.81
C SER A 343 -16.54 -11.49 -14.77
N ASP A 344 -15.42 -12.18 -15.02
CA ASP A 344 -15.36 -13.43 -15.78
C ASP A 344 -14.01 -14.12 -15.55
N MET A 345 -13.98 -15.17 -14.72
CA MET A 345 -12.73 -15.89 -14.44
C MET A 345 -12.21 -16.57 -15.70
N ALA A 346 -10.88 -16.58 -15.87
CA ALA A 346 -10.22 -17.29 -16.96
C ALA A 346 -9.48 -18.52 -16.44
N PHE A 347 -9.60 -19.60 -17.19
CA PHE A 347 -8.94 -20.88 -16.97
C PHE A 347 -8.04 -21.20 -18.15
N LEU A 348 -6.87 -21.71 -17.86
CA LEU A 348 -5.86 -22.09 -18.84
C LEU A 348 -5.83 -23.60 -18.98
N SER A 349 -5.87 -24.11 -20.21
CA SER A 349 -5.72 -25.55 -20.47
C SER A 349 -4.30 -26.01 -20.11
N VAL A 350 -4.20 -27.06 -19.30
CA VAL A 350 -2.91 -27.69 -18.94
C VAL A 350 -2.16 -28.14 -20.20
N ASN A 351 -2.88 -28.61 -21.22
CA ASN A 351 -2.30 -29.07 -22.48
C ASN A 351 -1.68 -27.96 -23.32
N GLU A 352 -2.15 -26.73 -23.18
CA GLU A 352 -1.71 -25.59 -23.97
C GLU A 352 -0.61 -24.79 -23.28
N VAL A 353 -0.64 -24.73 -21.94
CA VAL A 353 0.32 -23.95 -21.15
C VAL A 353 1.58 -24.73 -20.80
N PHE A 354 1.47 -26.03 -20.56
CA PHE A 354 2.63 -26.85 -20.23
C PHE A 354 3.16 -27.56 -21.48
N PRO A 355 4.46 -27.41 -21.81
CA PRO A 355 5.05 -28.16 -22.91
C PRO A 355 4.80 -29.66 -22.74
N ALA A 356 4.55 -30.37 -23.85
CA ALA A 356 4.18 -31.78 -23.86
C ALA A 356 5.17 -32.70 -23.10
N ASN A 357 6.44 -32.29 -22.98
CA ASN A 357 7.50 -33.02 -22.29
C ASN A 357 7.85 -32.44 -20.91
N SER A 358 7.07 -31.50 -20.38
CA SER A 358 7.33 -30.92 -19.06
C SER A 358 6.89 -31.88 -17.94
N LYS A 359 7.73 -32.03 -16.91
CA LYS A 359 7.41 -32.84 -15.72
C LYS A 359 6.15 -32.33 -15.01
N ALA A 360 5.97 -31.01 -14.96
CA ALA A 360 4.79 -30.38 -14.37
C ALA A 360 3.50 -30.71 -15.14
N GLY A 361 3.52 -30.60 -16.48
CA GLY A 361 2.37 -30.96 -17.30
C GLY A 361 2.04 -32.46 -17.23
N ALA A 362 3.04 -33.33 -17.16
CA ALA A 362 2.84 -34.76 -16.97
C ALA A 362 2.19 -35.07 -15.61
N TYR A 363 2.71 -34.48 -14.53
CA TYR A 363 2.16 -34.65 -13.19
C TYR A 363 0.71 -34.17 -13.09
N LEU A 364 0.39 -32.98 -13.62
CA LEU A 364 -0.98 -32.46 -13.56
C LEU A 364 -1.97 -33.39 -14.29
N LYS A 365 -1.57 -33.96 -15.42
CA LYS A 365 -2.37 -34.97 -16.13
C LYS A 365 -2.53 -36.27 -15.35
N GLU A 366 -1.49 -36.72 -14.63
CA GLU A 366 -1.58 -37.88 -13.74
C GLU A 366 -2.56 -37.65 -12.58
N GLN A 367 -2.74 -36.40 -12.17
CA GLN A 367 -3.73 -35.99 -11.17
C GLN A 367 -5.12 -35.66 -11.77
N ASP A 368 -5.34 -35.99 -13.05
CA ASP A 368 -6.59 -35.71 -13.78
C ASP A 368 -6.95 -34.21 -13.88
N ILE A 369 -5.94 -33.34 -13.83
CA ILE A 369 -6.12 -31.88 -13.89
C ILE A 369 -6.09 -31.41 -15.34
N SER A 370 -7.19 -30.79 -15.77
CA SER A 370 -7.36 -30.30 -17.14
C SER A 370 -7.11 -28.79 -17.27
N TYR A 371 -7.39 -28.03 -16.21
CA TYR A 371 -7.32 -26.58 -16.19
C TYR A 371 -6.56 -26.04 -14.98
N THR A 372 -5.89 -24.91 -15.18
CA THR A 372 -5.28 -24.10 -14.12
C THR A 372 -5.89 -22.69 -14.13
N PRO A 373 -6.16 -22.09 -12.97
CA PRO A 373 -6.76 -20.75 -12.92
C PRO A 373 -5.74 -19.66 -13.27
N LEU A 374 -6.20 -18.64 -13.99
CA LEU A 374 -5.45 -17.40 -14.15
C LEU A 374 -5.87 -16.41 -13.05
N TRP A 375 -5.14 -16.42 -11.92
CA TRP A 375 -5.35 -15.46 -10.83
C TRP A 375 -4.68 -14.12 -11.11
N LYS A 376 -5.44 -13.20 -11.71
CA LYS A 376 -4.97 -11.85 -12.00
C LYS A 376 -4.71 -11.00 -10.76
N THR A 377 -5.30 -11.38 -9.63
CA THR A 377 -5.14 -10.73 -8.33
C THR A 377 -4.04 -11.34 -7.48
N ALA A 378 -3.24 -12.28 -8.01
CA ALA A 378 -2.05 -12.73 -7.29
C ALA A 378 -0.93 -11.69 -7.41
N HIS A 379 -0.14 -11.46 -6.34
CA HIS A 379 0.91 -10.43 -6.33
C HIS A 379 1.99 -10.64 -7.40
N TYR A 380 2.26 -11.89 -7.76
CA TYR A 380 3.20 -12.25 -8.83
C TYR A 380 2.62 -12.06 -10.24
N ALA A 381 1.29 -12.03 -10.39
CA ALA A 381 0.61 -11.75 -11.65
C ALA A 381 0.32 -10.25 -11.81
N CYS A 382 0.12 -9.56 -10.69
CA CYS A 382 -0.13 -8.13 -10.65
C CYS A 382 0.58 -7.47 -9.45
N PRO A 383 1.69 -6.75 -9.71
CA PRO A 383 2.37 -5.96 -8.69
C PRO A 383 1.50 -4.88 -8.04
N GLY A 384 0.46 -4.42 -8.73
CA GLY A 384 -0.48 -3.39 -8.25
C GLY A 384 -1.57 -3.91 -7.31
N VAL A 385 -1.62 -5.20 -6.98
CA VAL A 385 -2.77 -5.76 -6.23
C VAL A 385 -2.94 -5.20 -4.83
N GLY A 386 -1.84 -4.79 -4.18
CA GLY A 386 -1.92 -4.09 -2.91
C GLY A 386 -2.73 -2.80 -3.01
N GLY A 387 -2.61 -2.08 -4.13
CA GLY A 387 -3.40 -0.88 -4.40
C GLY A 387 -4.88 -1.17 -4.58
N ASP A 388 -5.23 -2.24 -5.31
CA ASP A 388 -6.64 -2.61 -5.53
C ASP A 388 -7.31 -3.09 -4.23
N ILE A 389 -6.61 -3.86 -3.40
CA ILE A 389 -7.05 -4.24 -2.05
C ILE A 389 -7.27 -2.99 -1.19
N GLY A 390 -6.28 -2.10 -1.16
CA GLY A 390 -6.35 -0.86 -0.38
C GLY A 390 -7.49 0.05 -0.81
N THR A 391 -7.72 0.18 -2.12
CA THR A 391 -8.88 0.92 -2.64
C THR A 391 -10.18 0.25 -2.19
N ILE A 392 -10.35 -1.07 -2.35
CA ILE A 392 -11.59 -1.77 -1.97
C ILE A 392 -11.90 -1.63 -0.48
N LEU A 393 -10.90 -1.75 0.39
CA LEU A 393 -11.07 -1.55 1.82
C LEU A 393 -11.42 -0.09 2.17
N ALA A 394 -10.86 0.88 1.42
CA ALA A 394 -11.30 2.26 1.53
C ALA A 394 -12.76 2.43 1.08
N LEU A 395 -13.18 1.80 -0.02
CA LEU A 395 -14.56 1.83 -0.51
C LEU A 395 -15.53 1.21 0.50
N GLU A 396 -15.16 0.12 1.17
CA GLU A 396 -15.95 -0.49 2.22
C GLU A 396 -16.13 0.46 3.42
N ALA A 397 -15.06 1.12 3.86
CA ALA A 397 -15.10 2.10 4.95
C ALA A 397 -15.97 3.32 4.57
N ILE A 398 -15.86 3.82 3.34
CA ILE A 398 -16.66 4.93 2.80
C ILE A 398 -18.14 4.52 2.71
N ALA A 399 -18.44 3.35 2.15
CA ALA A 399 -19.81 2.86 2.04
C ALA A 399 -20.46 2.66 3.41
N THR A 400 -19.69 2.22 4.42
CA THR A 400 -20.15 2.13 5.81
C THR A 400 -20.46 3.51 6.39
N ALA A 401 -19.58 4.50 6.18
CA ALA A 401 -19.84 5.87 6.59
C ALA A 401 -21.06 6.49 5.90
N ALA A 402 -21.24 6.22 4.62
CA ALA A 402 -22.37 6.71 3.84
C ALA A 402 -23.69 5.98 4.18
N LYS A 403 -23.64 4.71 4.60
CA LYS A 403 -24.79 3.98 5.15
C LYS A 403 -25.30 4.60 6.43
N GLU A 404 -24.39 4.98 7.33
CA GLU A 404 -24.74 5.67 8.58
C GLU A 404 -25.42 7.02 8.32
N SER A 405 -25.14 7.67 7.19
CA SER A 405 -25.84 8.87 6.73
C SER A 405 -27.09 8.62 5.87
N GLY A 406 -27.40 7.36 5.53
CA GLY A 406 -28.60 6.96 4.78
C GLY A 406 -28.45 6.97 3.24
N GLU A 407 -27.23 7.04 2.71
CA GLU A 407 -26.97 7.31 1.28
C GLU A 407 -26.56 6.07 0.45
N PHE A 408 -26.15 4.97 1.07
CA PHE A 408 -25.74 3.74 0.36
C PHE A 408 -26.54 2.51 0.80
N ALA A 409 -27.17 1.78 -0.14
CA ALA A 409 -27.87 0.52 0.16
C ALA A 409 -27.77 -0.52 -0.97
N SER A 410 -26.69 -0.49 -1.75
CA SER A 410 -26.48 -1.42 -2.88
C SER A 410 -25.59 -2.61 -2.49
N SER A 411 -25.82 -3.75 -3.15
CA SER A 411 -24.93 -4.92 -3.16
C SER A 411 -23.70 -4.73 -4.05
N LEU A 412 -23.68 -3.66 -4.85
CA LEU A 412 -22.57 -3.20 -5.69
C LEU A 412 -22.05 -1.87 -5.15
N ILE A 413 -20.79 -1.80 -4.77
CA ILE A 413 -20.12 -0.57 -4.34
C ILE A 413 -19.22 -0.08 -5.47
N ARG A 414 -19.48 1.12 -5.98
CA ARG A 414 -18.74 1.69 -7.12
C ARG A 414 -17.75 2.74 -6.62
N GLU A 415 -16.53 2.70 -7.13
CA GLU A 415 -15.50 3.69 -6.83
C GLU A 415 -15.97 5.12 -7.18
N GLU A 416 -16.69 5.28 -8.29
CA GLU A 416 -17.29 6.55 -8.70
C GLU A 416 -18.23 7.13 -7.64
N ASP A 417 -19.10 6.30 -7.05
CA ASP A 417 -20.09 6.73 -6.07
C ASP A 417 -19.41 7.12 -4.74
N ALA A 418 -18.42 6.32 -4.31
CA ALA A 418 -17.63 6.61 -3.11
C ALA A 418 -16.83 7.90 -3.26
N ARG A 419 -16.25 8.14 -4.43
CA ARG A 419 -15.57 9.41 -4.75
C ARG A 419 -16.55 10.58 -4.71
N ALA A 420 -17.72 10.45 -5.33
CA ALA A 420 -18.74 11.50 -5.31
C ALA A 420 -19.19 11.85 -3.89
N TYR A 421 -19.36 10.84 -3.03
CA TYR A 421 -19.62 11.02 -1.61
C TYR A 421 -18.50 11.79 -0.90
N LEU A 422 -17.23 11.40 -1.10
CA LEU A 422 -16.09 12.08 -0.48
C LEU A 422 -15.98 13.55 -0.91
N VAL A 423 -16.23 13.85 -2.19
CA VAL A 423 -16.26 15.24 -2.69
C VAL A 423 -17.36 16.03 -2.00
N ALA A 424 -18.59 15.52 -1.99
CA ALA A 424 -19.74 16.19 -1.39
C ALA A 424 -19.54 16.42 0.12
N LEU A 425 -19.04 15.41 0.84
CA LEU A 425 -18.76 15.50 2.27
C LEU A 425 -17.66 16.54 2.56
N ARG A 426 -16.56 16.51 1.80
CA ARG A 426 -15.47 17.50 1.91
C ARG A 426 -15.97 18.91 1.67
N ASP A 427 -16.71 19.13 0.59
CA ASP A 427 -17.22 20.47 0.25
C ASP A 427 -18.20 20.99 1.30
N SER A 428 -19.08 20.12 1.82
CA SER A 428 -20.00 20.45 2.91
C SER A 428 -19.25 20.86 4.19
N ILE A 429 -18.20 20.12 4.56
CA ILE A 429 -17.40 20.40 5.77
C ILE A 429 -16.58 21.67 5.62
N LEU A 430 -16.01 21.93 4.44
CA LEU A 430 -15.25 23.16 4.18
C LEU A 430 -16.15 24.41 4.24
N GLN A 431 -17.46 24.26 3.96
CA GLN A 431 -18.44 25.34 4.11
C GLN A 431 -18.96 25.49 5.55
N ASP A 432 -19.00 24.41 6.34
CA ASP A 432 -19.45 24.43 7.72
C ASP A 432 -18.33 24.82 8.70
N LYS A 433 -18.38 26.07 9.17
CA LYS A 433 -17.43 26.57 10.19
C LYS A 433 -17.56 25.88 11.55
N ASN A 434 -18.64 25.14 11.78
CA ASN A 434 -18.91 24.44 13.04
C ASN A 434 -18.80 22.92 12.91
N ALA A 435 -18.24 22.40 11.80
CA ALA A 435 -18.02 20.97 11.64
C ALA A 435 -17.25 20.40 12.84
N SER A 436 -17.79 19.33 13.43
CA SER A 436 -17.17 18.70 14.60
C SER A 436 -15.79 18.13 14.25
N PRO A 437 -14.82 18.13 15.20
CA PRO A 437 -13.51 17.51 15.00
C PRO A 437 -13.60 16.04 14.59
N ASP A 438 -14.58 15.30 15.13
CA ASP A 438 -14.77 13.88 14.82
C ASP A 438 -15.11 13.65 13.34
N ILE A 439 -15.99 14.49 12.77
CA ILE A 439 -16.35 14.42 11.34
C ILE A 439 -15.15 14.79 10.47
N LEU A 440 -14.40 15.84 10.84
CA LEU A 440 -13.17 16.25 10.14
C LEU A 440 -12.11 15.14 10.14
N ASN A 441 -11.90 14.52 11.30
CA ASN A 441 -10.92 13.45 11.47
C ASN A 441 -11.32 12.18 10.73
N ARG A 442 -12.61 11.83 10.74
CA ARG A 442 -13.15 10.72 9.97
C ARG A 442 -12.99 10.96 8.46
N LEU A 443 -13.31 12.16 7.97
CA LEU A 443 -13.09 12.50 6.56
C LEU A 443 -11.61 12.42 6.19
N ALA A 444 -10.71 12.95 7.02
CA ALA A 444 -9.27 12.88 6.78
C ALA A 444 -8.77 11.42 6.68
N SER A 445 -9.24 10.55 7.58
CA SER A 445 -8.94 9.11 7.56
C SER A 445 -9.45 8.45 6.27
N LEU A 446 -10.71 8.65 5.89
CA LEU A 446 -11.29 8.08 4.67
C LEU A 446 -10.56 8.55 3.39
N LEU A 447 -10.23 9.84 3.32
CA LEU A 447 -9.47 10.40 2.19
C LEU A 447 -8.06 9.81 2.12
N LEU A 448 -7.42 9.59 3.27
CA LEU A 448 -6.10 8.97 3.31
C LEU A 448 -6.14 7.50 2.90
N MET A 449 -7.08 6.71 3.40
CA MET A 449 -7.25 5.31 2.97
C MET A 449 -7.40 5.24 1.44
N TYR A 450 -8.27 6.09 0.89
CA TYR A 450 -8.56 6.12 -0.54
C TYR A 450 -7.36 6.59 -1.39
N ASN A 451 -6.71 7.70 -1.00
CA ASN A 451 -5.61 8.29 -1.77
C ASN A 451 -4.27 7.55 -1.61
N ALA A 452 -3.98 7.03 -0.41
CA ALA A 452 -2.75 6.31 -0.13
C ALA A 452 -2.80 4.86 -0.62
N LYS A 453 -4.00 4.32 -0.87
CA LYS A 453 -4.27 2.93 -1.25
C LYS A 453 -3.60 1.93 -0.30
N SER A 454 -3.51 2.27 0.99
CA SER A 454 -2.72 1.53 1.98
C SER A 454 -3.55 0.80 3.04
N ALA A 455 -4.87 0.84 2.95
CA ALA A 455 -5.74 0.09 3.85
C ALA A 455 -5.52 -1.43 3.69
N GLY A 456 -5.48 -2.16 4.81
CA GLY A 456 -5.25 -3.61 4.82
C GLY A 456 -3.89 -4.04 4.27
N PHE A 457 -2.84 -3.24 4.43
CA PHE A 457 -1.49 -3.60 3.98
C PHE A 457 -0.97 -4.86 4.68
N ASP A 458 -1.37 -5.10 5.92
CA ASP A 458 -1.17 -6.36 6.65
C ASP A 458 -1.72 -7.57 5.88
N SER A 459 -2.88 -7.44 5.23
CA SER A 459 -3.47 -8.50 4.42
C SER A 459 -2.65 -8.79 3.16
N VAL A 460 -2.01 -7.77 2.57
CA VAL A 460 -1.08 -7.94 1.44
C VAL A 460 0.16 -8.74 1.88
N VAL A 461 0.74 -8.39 3.03
CA VAL A 461 1.89 -9.11 3.60
C VAL A 461 1.51 -10.57 3.92
N TRP A 462 0.35 -10.80 4.53
CA TRP A 462 -0.16 -12.14 4.81
C TRP A 462 -0.42 -12.96 3.55
N GLN A 463 -0.96 -12.36 2.49
CA GLN A 463 -1.16 -13.05 1.22
C GLN A 463 0.16 -13.56 0.64
N ILE A 464 1.20 -12.72 0.65
CA ILE A 464 2.54 -13.09 0.17
C ILE A 464 3.11 -14.21 1.04
N ALA A 465 3.00 -14.09 2.37
CA ALA A 465 3.46 -15.14 3.29
C ALA A 465 2.75 -16.48 3.04
N SER A 466 1.42 -16.46 2.89
CA SER A 466 0.59 -17.63 2.63
C SER A 466 0.88 -18.30 1.27
N VAL A 467 1.21 -17.51 0.24
CA VAL A 467 1.69 -18.05 -1.04
C VAL A 467 3.03 -18.77 -0.83
N GLY A 468 3.96 -18.15 -0.10
CA GLY A 468 5.23 -18.78 0.24
C GLY A 468 5.07 -20.09 1.01
N GLU A 469 4.13 -20.15 1.97
CA GLU A 469 3.88 -21.35 2.78
C GLU A 469 3.41 -22.50 1.89
N ARG A 470 2.45 -22.23 1.00
CA ARG A 470 2.02 -23.22 -0.01
C ARG A 470 3.15 -23.64 -0.93
N THR A 471 4.03 -22.73 -1.33
CA THR A 471 5.20 -23.06 -2.14
C THR A 471 6.14 -24.01 -1.39
N VAL A 472 6.39 -23.77 -0.10
CA VAL A 472 7.21 -24.63 0.76
C VAL A 472 6.57 -26.01 0.93
N GLU A 473 5.28 -26.08 1.23
CA GLU A 473 4.54 -27.33 1.39
C GLU A 473 4.60 -28.18 0.11
N ARG A 474 4.36 -27.55 -1.05
CA ARG A 474 4.49 -28.21 -2.35
C ARG A 474 5.92 -28.65 -2.64
N ALA A 475 6.92 -27.87 -2.25
CA ALA A 475 8.32 -28.25 -2.40
C ALA A 475 8.67 -29.51 -1.62
N ARG A 476 8.11 -29.66 -0.43
CA ARG A 476 8.29 -30.85 0.41
C ARG A 476 7.52 -32.06 -0.13
N ALA A 477 6.28 -31.86 -0.59
CA ALA A 477 5.41 -32.93 -1.07
C ALA A 477 5.74 -33.41 -2.48
N ALA A 478 6.02 -32.49 -3.41
CA ALA A 478 6.24 -32.76 -4.82
C ALA A 478 7.36 -31.85 -5.40
N PRO A 479 8.64 -32.12 -5.09
CA PRO A 479 9.78 -31.28 -5.50
C PRO A 479 9.84 -31.01 -7.02
N ALA A 480 9.39 -31.96 -7.85
CA ALA A 480 9.37 -31.84 -9.30
C ALA A 480 8.41 -30.75 -9.83
N LEU A 481 7.42 -30.32 -9.05
CA LEU A 481 6.47 -29.26 -9.43
C LEU A 481 7.00 -27.86 -9.21
N VAL A 482 7.96 -27.70 -8.30
CA VAL A 482 8.42 -26.38 -7.83
C VAL A 482 9.85 -26.05 -8.24
N GLU A 483 10.53 -26.93 -8.96
CA GLU A 483 11.94 -26.74 -9.36
C GLU A 483 12.13 -25.43 -10.14
N GLY A 484 11.14 -25.02 -10.95
CA GLY A 484 11.14 -23.74 -11.66
C GLY A 484 10.72 -22.54 -10.78
N THR A 485 9.75 -22.73 -9.88
CA THR A 485 9.21 -21.65 -9.02
C THR A 485 10.14 -21.31 -7.86
N LEU A 486 11.04 -22.21 -7.48
CA LEU A 486 12.09 -21.98 -6.49
C LEU A 486 13.43 -21.55 -7.12
N SER A 487 13.45 -21.30 -8.43
CA SER A 487 14.63 -20.68 -9.04
C SER A 487 14.81 -19.26 -8.49
N PRO A 488 16.05 -18.80 -8.23
CA PRO A 488 16.31 -17.46 -7.72
C PRO A 488 15.74 -16.37 -8.63
N VAL A 489 15.82 -16.57 -9.95
CA VAL A 489 15.20 -15.63 -10.91
C VAL A 489 13.72 -15.51 -10.63
N PHE A 490 12.98 -16.62 -10.51
CA PHE A 490 11.55 -16.58 -10.23
C PHE A 490 11.23 -15.99 -8.86
N LEU A 491 11.95 -16.42 -7.82
CA LEU A 491 11.77 -15.93 -6.45
C LEU A 491 11.93 -14.42 -6.35
N PHE A 492 13.01 -13.86 -6.91
CA PHE A 492 13.25 -12.43 -6.85
C PHE A 492 12.35 -11.66 -7.83
N SER A 493 12.20 -12.10 -9.10
CA SER A 493 11.49 -11.30 -10.11
C SER A 493 9.96 -11.41 -10.12
N LEU A 494 9.39 -12.53 -9.63
CA LEU A 494 7.95 -12.78 -9.74
C LEU A 494 7.33 -13.05 -8.37
N ASP A 495 7.91 -13.94 -7.57
CA ASP A 495 7.28 -14.41 -6.32
C ASP A 495 7.50 -13.50 -5.11
N SER A 496 8.52 -12.64 -5.15
CA SER A 496 8.95 -11.81 -4.00
C SER A 496 7.90 -10.83 -3.49
N GLY A 497 6.89 -10.48 -4.29
CA GLY A 497 5.95 -9.41 -3.95
C GLY A 497 6.67 -8.07 -3.67
N PHE A 498 7.83 -7.86 -4.29
CA PHE A 498 8.72 -6.74 -3.99
C PHE A 498 8.02 -5.38 -4.06
N PHE A 499 7.34 -5.07 -5.17
CA PHE A 499 6.64 -3.80 -5.34
C PHE A 499 5.57 -3.53 -4.28
N PRO A 500 4.61 -4.44 -4.02
CA PRO A 500 3.65 -4.20 -2.97
C PRO A 500 4.30 -4.05 -1.59
N LEU A 501 5.33 -4.83 -1.24
CA LEU A 501 6.01 -4.75 0.06
C LEU A 501 6.76 -3.43 0.30
N PHE A 502 7.16 -2.72 -0.76
CA PHE A 502 7.73 -1.37 -0.68
C PHE A 502 6.69 -0.25 -0.80
N LEU A 503 5.40 -0.56 -0.66
CA LEU A 503 4.30 0.39 -0.89
C LEU A 503 4.38 1.05 -2.28
N GLY A 504 4.88 0.34 -3.30
CA GLY A 504 5.00 0.87 -4.66
C GLY A 504 3.66 1.32 -5.26
N HIS A 505 2.55 0.77 -4.75
CA HIS A 505 1.19 1.12 -5.13
C HIS A 505 0.69 2.40 -4.46
N SER A 506 1.35 2.84 -3.38
CA SER A 506 0.99 4.05 -2.64
C SER A 506 1.62 5.27 -3.30
N PRO A 507 0.84 6.24 -3.78
CA PRO A 507 1.38 7.49 -4.32
C PRO A 507 2.26 8.24 -3.31
N LEU A 508 1.97 8.08 -2.01
CA LEU A 508 2.73 8.72 -0.92
C LEU A 508 4.14 8.15 -0.76
N ALA A 509 4.34 6.86 -1.03
CA ALA A 509 5.65 6.20 -0.93
C ALA A 509 6.40 6.24 -2.27
N ALA A 510 5.69 6.02 -3.39
CA ALA A 510 6.27 5.95 -4.73
C ALA A 510 6.46 7.34 -5.39
N GLY A 511 6.05 8.43 -4.74
CA GLY A 511 6.13 9.77 -5.32
C GLY A 511 5.35 9.92 -6.62
N GLY A 512 4.20 9.23 -6.72
CA GLY A 512 3.32 9.25 -7.89
C GLY A 512 3.85 8.51 -9.14
N GLN A 513 4.92 7.72 -9.01
CA GLN A 513 5.37 6.86 -10.12
C GLN A 513 4.39 5.71 -10.31
N ALA A 514 3.99 5.46 -11.57
CA ALA A 514 3.22 4.26 -11.90
C ALA A 514 4.10 3.03 -11.67
N ILE A 515 3.57 2.04 -10.94
CA ILE A 515 4.21 0.72 -10.90
C ILE A 515 4.22 0.21 -12.35
N PRO A 516 5.33 -0.39 -12.81
CA PRO A 516 5.31 -1.15 -14.05
C PRO A 516 4.12 -2.10 -13.99
N GLN A 517 3.21 -1.97 -14.95
CA GLN A 517 2.27 -3.04 -15.22
C GLN A 517 3.15 -4.29 -15.43
N GLY A 518 2.70 -5.43 -14.90
CA GLY A 518 3.38 -6.70 -15.16
C GLY A 518 3.54 -6.90 -16.67
N PRO A 519 4.22 -7.96 -17.15
CA PRO A 519 4.12 -8.29 -18.55
C PRO A 519 2.65 -8.20 -18.94
N ASP A 520 2.31 -7.23 -19.81
CA ASP A 520 1.12 -7.35 -20.64
C ASP A 520 1.21 -8.79 -21.06
N SER A 521 0.23 -9.62 -20.70
CA SER A 521 0.22 -11.02 -21.09
C SER A 521 0.03 -11.01 -22.60
N ALA A 522 1.10 -10.68 -23.28
CA ALA A 522 1.22 -10.47 -24.68
C ALA A 522 0.97 -11.86 -25.25
N SER A 523 -0.18 -11.96 -25.90
CA SER A 523 -0.48 -12.97 -26.89
C SER A 523 -0.38 -14.43 -26.44
N LEU A 524 -0.93 -14.81 -25.29
CA LEU A 524 -1.62 -16.11 -25.30
C LEU A 524 -2.84 -15.91 -26.23
N PRO A 525 -2.96 -16.66 -27.33
CA PRO A 525 -4.07 -16.48 -28.26
C PRO A 525 -5.38 -16.70 -27.50
N ALA A 526 -6.44 -15.96 -27.85
CA ALA A 526 -7.75 -16.03 -27.20
C ALA A 526 -8.31 -17.47 -27.13
N SER A 527 -7.81 -18.38 -27.98
CA SER A 527 -8.10 -19.81 -27.92
C SER A 527 -7.60 -20.52 -26.67
N SER A 528 -6.63 -19.95 -25.94
CA SER A 528 -5.94 -20.60 -24.82
C SER A 528 -6.65 -20.41 -23.48
N TYR A 529 -7.71 -19.60 -23.47
CA TYR A 529 -8.49 -19.28 -22.29
C TYR A 529 -9.89 -19.87 -22.42
N LEU A 530 -10.31 -20.57 -21.37
CA LEU A 530 -11.70 -20.88 -21.12
C LEU A 530 -12.24 -19.87 -20.12
N LEU A 531 -13.24 -19.10 -20.51
CA LEU A 531 -13.91 -18.18 -19.59
C LEU A 531 -14.98 -18.92 -18.80
N PHE A 532 -15.26 -18.47 -17.57
CA PHE A 532 -16.35 -18.99 -16.76
C PHE A 532 -17.70 -18.93 -17.50
N SER A 533 -17.93 -17.84 -18.22
CA SER A 533 -19.10 -17.67 -19.09
C SER A 533 -19.21 -18.67 -20.25
N GLN A 534 -18.11 -19.35 -20.59
CA GLN A 534 -18.02 -20.26 -21.73
C GLN A 534 -18.02 -21.74 -21.34
N LEU A 535 -18.01 -22.09 -20.04
CA LEU A 535 -18.01 -23.49 -19.58
C LEU A 535 -19.11 -24.33 -20.27
N PRO A 536 -20.39 -23.90 -20.29
CA PRO A 536 -21.46 -24.70 -20.87
C PRO A 536 -21.31 -24.87 -22.38
N LEU A 537 -20.72 -23.88 -23.07
CA LEU A 537 -20.53 -23.89 -24.52
C LEU A 537 -19.43 -24.87 -24.96
N ARG A 538 -18.50 -25.20 -24.05
CA ARG A 538 -17.38 -26.10 -24.29
C ARG A 538 -17.64 -27.51 -23.75
N GLY A 539 -18.80 -27.75 -23.15
CA GLY A 539 -19.13 -29.05 -22.53
C GLY A 539 -18.47 -29.26 -21.17
N GLU A 540 -17.90 -28.22 -20.58
CA GLU A 540 -17.30 -28.25 -19.25
C GLU A 540 -18.36 -27.94 -18.18
N THR A 541 -18.14 -28.45 -16.97
CA THR A 541 -19.02 -28.23 -15.82
C THR A 541 -18.31 -27.42 -14.74
N GLU A 542 -19.06 -26.67 -13.94
CA GLU A 542 -18.51 -25.99 -12.76
C GLU A 542 -17.90 -27.00 -11.78
N GLU A 543 -18.46 -28.20 -11.66
CA GLU A 543 -17.91 -29.30 -10.86
C GLU A 543 -16.52 -29.73 -11.33
N SER A 544 -16.34 -29.93 -12.64
CA SER A 544 -15.05 -30.29 -13.26
C SER A 544 -13.99 -29.23 -12.92
N ILE A 545 -14.27 -27.96 -13.22
CA ILE A 545 -13.33 -26.87 -12.95
C ILE A 545 -13.09 -26.72 -11.44
N ALA A 546 -14.12 -26.84 -10.60
CA ALA A 546 -13.93 -26.73 -9.15
C ALA A 546 -12.99 -27.80 -8.59
N SER A 547 -13.09 -29.04 -9.08
CA SER A 547 -12.17 -30.13 -8.72
C SER A 547 -10.73 -29.81 -9.11
N ASP A 548 -10.52 -29.32 -10.35
CA ASP A 548 -9.20 -28.90 -10.81
C ASP A 548 -8.61 -27.78 -9.95
N LEU A 549 -9.42 -26.79 -9.58
CA LEU A 549 -8.96 -25.68 -8.74
C LEU A 549 -8.65 -26.12 -7.30
N GLN A 550 -9.42 -27.06 -6.74
CA GLN A 550 -9.17 -27.60 -5.41
C GLN A 550 -7.78 -28.24 -5.29
N PHE A 551 -7.25 -28.82 -6.37
CA PHE A 551 -5.87 -29.30 -6.38
C PHE A 551 -4.85 -28.17 -6.10
N PHE A 552 -5.12 -26.95 -6.59
CA PHE A 552 -4.24 -25.80 -6.38
C PHE A 552 -4.49 -25.06 -5.06
N PHE A 553 -5.67 -25.19 -4.43
CA PHE A 553 -6.01 -24.38 -3.24
C PHE A 553 -6.40 -25.16 -1.99
N GLY A 554 -6.66 -26.45 -2.10
CA GLY A 554 -7.06 -27.26 -0.96
C GLY A 554 -5.98 -27.28 0.10
N GLU A 555 -6.36 -27.07 1.36
CA GLU A 555 -5.55 -27.28 2.58
C GLU A 555 -5.19 -28.77 2.81
N GLY A 556 -5.16 -29.55 1.73
CA GLY A 556 -5.35 -30.99 1.76
C GLY A 556 -4.71 -31.68 0.58
N VAL A 557 -3.47 -31.33 0.22
CA VAL A 557 -2.54 -32.40 -0.17
C VAL A 557 -2.22 -33.19 1.10
N ALA A 558 -3.24 -33.88 1.61
CA ALA A 558 -3.05 -34.98 2.53
C ALA A 558 -2.22 -35.98 1.76
N VAL A 559 -0.94 -36.04 2.12
CA VAL A 559 -0.06 -37.15 1.80
C VAL A 559 -0.80 -38.41 2.25
N GLN A 560 -1.37 -39.14 1.30
CA GLN A 560 -1.71 -40.55 1.49
C GLN A 560 -0.51 -41.40 1.11
#